data_AF-A0A7K8NEP4-F1
#
_entry.id   AF-A0A7K8NEP4-F1
#
_cell.length_a   1.000
_cell.length_b   1.000
_cell.length_c   1.000
_cell.angle_alpha   90.00
_cell.angle_beta   90.00
_cell.angle_gamma   90.00
#
_symmetry.space_group_name_H-M   'P 1'
#
loop_
_entity.id
_entity.type
_entity.pdbx_description
1 polymer ?
#
loop_
_entity_poly.entity_id
_entity_poly.type
_entity_poly.pdbx_seq_one_letter_code
_entity_poly.pdbx_strand_id
1 'polypeptide(L)'
;VTFFPAMLTLPAGGSATFFCNISMKSISGLEYSLNWYKETNNSQPQKIAEISRNKPPTKTEKYLLTNHTPAFKIEILNLHQNDSGSYYCGLIAFFQPDKVIESNRSHLVVTAAPEKTNATDEPQTEEGDPPDHIKAVLVGILLLVGAVVLLIFGYLTVTYRRGGKNTLRTLFLALQKEEKPPVVSVPTVDYGVLEFQWDQRTQTPLEIQPADQTEYATIIFPEEKPVTPER
;
A
#
# COMPACT_ATOMS: atom_id res chain seq x y z
N VAL A 1 10.29 19.46 10.54
CA VAL A 1 9.07 18.85 9.96
C VAL A 1 7.93 19.83 10.19
N THR A 2 6.97 19.94 9.28
CA THR A 2 5.84 20.89 9.40
C THR A 2 4.53 20.17 9.13
N PHE A 3 3.49 20.51 9.88
CA PHE A 3 2.17 19.88 9.78
C PHE A 3 1.10 20.95 9.58
N PHE A 4 0.25 20.79 8.56
CA PHE A 4 -0.68 21.83 8.14
C PHE A 4 -1.98 21.24 7.55
N PRO A 5 -3.08 22.02 7.51
CA PRO A 5 -3.24 23.38 8.06
C PRO A 5 -3.26 23.40 9.59
N ALA A 6 -2.94 24.55 10.20
CA ALA A 6 -2.84 24.69 11.66
C ALA A 6 -4.16 24.43 12.42
N MET A 7 -5.31 24.66 11.77
CA MET A 7 -6.62 24.39 12.34
C MET A 7 -7.61 23.96 11.26
N LEU A 8 -8.48 23.01 11.60
CA LEU A 8 -9.64 22.60 10.81
C LEU A 8 -10.87 22.56 11.71
N THR A 9 -11.99 23.07 11.19
CA THR A 9 -13.32 22.93 11.80
C THR A 9 -14.25 22.31 10.77
N LEU A 10 -14.71 21.08 11.02
CA LEU A 10 -15.44 20.28 10.04
C LEU A 10 -16.62 19.55 10.72
N PRO A 11 -17.75 19.32 10.04
CA PRO A 11 -18.86 18.58 10.62
C PRO A 11 -18.57 17.07 10.70
N ALA A 12 -19.26 16.40 11.63
CA ALA A 12 -19.26 14.94 11.72
C ALA A 12 -19.73 14.28 10.41
N GLY A 13 -19.19 13.11 10.09
CA GLY A 13 -19.42 12.37 8.85
C GLY A 13 -18.50 12.76 7.69
N GLY A 14 -17.83 13.92 7.74
CA GLY A 14 -16.89 14.37 6.71
C GLY A 14 -15.51 13.69 6.78
N SER A 15 -14.52 14.25 6.06
CA SER A 15 -13.10 13.88 6.17
C SER A 15 -12.21 15.08 6.45
N ALA A 16 -11.19 14.90 7.30
CA ALA A 16 -10.17 15.91 7.57
C ALA A 16 -8.87 15.54 6.88
N THR A 17 -8.27 16.46 6.13
CA THR A 17 -6.98 16.24 5.47
C THR A 17 -5.90 17.10 6.10
N PHE A 18 -4.79 16.45 6.48
CA PHE A 18 -3.56 17.12 6.90
C PHE A 18 -2.38 16.69 6.05
N PHE A 19 -1.36 17.54 6.03
CA PHE A 19 -0.12 17.31 5.31
C PHE A 19 1.05 17.45 6.26
N CYS A 20 1.94 16.46 6.23
CA CYS A 20 3.23 16.47 6.89
C CYS A 20 4.33 16.69 5.86
N ASN A 21 4.96 17.86 5.88
CA ASN A 21 6.06 18.20 4.98
C ASN A 21 7.41 18.06 5.68
N ILE A 22 8.33 17.34 5.05
CA ILE A 22 9.66 17.04 5.59
C ILE A 22 10.73 17.64 4.66
N SER A 23 11.77 18.25 5.25
CA SER A 23 12.88 18.76 4.44
C SER A 23 13.65 17.61 3.78
N MET A 24 14.03 17.76 2.50
CA MET A 24 14.82 16.76 1.77
C MET A 24 16.14 16.41 2.48
N LYS A 25 16.77 17.38 3.14
CA LYS A 25 17.99 17.17 3.97
C LYS A 25 17.77 16.13 5.07
N SER A 26 16.55 15.96 5.54
CA SER A 26 16.19 15.00 6.60
C SER A 26 15.96 13.58 6.09
N ILE A 27 15.87 13.37 4.76
CA ILE A 27 15.44 12.09 4.14
C ILE A 27 16.52 11.49 3.22
N SER A 28 17.50 12.29 2.76
CA SER A 28 18.54 11.84 1.82
C SER A 28 19.34 10.65 2.34
N GLY A 29 19.13 9.46 1.75
CA GLY A 29 19.91 8.24 2.01
C GLY A 29 19.59 7.51 3.31
N LEU A 30 18.62 7.97 4.10
CA LEU A 30 18.34 7.42 5.43
C LEU A 30 17.09 6.52 5.42
N GLU A 31 17.13 5.46 6.24
CA GLU A 31 15.93 4.77 6.69
C GLU A 31 15.20 5.67 7.67
N TYR A 32 13.91 5.87 7.43
CA TYR A 32 13.07 6.70 8.28
C TYR A 32 11.69 6.07 8.49
N SER A 33 11.07 6.45 9.60
CA SER A 33 9.66 6.22 9.89
C SER A 33 9.00 7.57 10.14
N LEU A 34 7.93 7.85 9.42
CA LEU A 34 7.06 8.99 9.63
C LEU A 34 5.81 8.51 10.35
N ASN A 35 5.61 9.01 11.57
CA ASN A 35 4.48 8.65 12.41
C ASN A 35 3.54 9.84 12.57
N TRP A 36 2.24 9.56 12.68
CA TRP A 36 1.24 10.54 13.04
C TRP A 36 0.70 10.22 14.42
N TYR A 37 0.45 11.29 15.16
CA TYR A 37 -0.01 11.22 16.53
C TYR A 37 -1.25 12.09 16.73
N LYS A 38 -2.12 11.63 17.62
CA LYS A 38 -3.26 12.36 18.14
C LYS A 38 -3.07 12.57 19.65
N GLU A 39 -3.15 13.81 20.08
CA GLU A 39 -3.20 14.24 21.47
C GLU A 39 -4.66 14.60 21.81
N THR A 40 -5.20 13.91 22.81
CA THR A 40 -6.45 14.30 23.48
C THR A 40 -6.10 14.89 24.84
N ASN A 41 -6.89 15.83 25.34
CA ASN A 41 -6.62 16.50 26.62
C ASN A 41 -6.28 15.50 27.74
N ASN A 42 -5.13 15.68 28.38
CA ASN A 42 -4.60 14.89 29.51
C ASN A 42 -4.21 13.43 29.22
N SER A 43 -4.17 13.00 27.95
CA SER A 43 -3.70 11.67 27.57
C SER A 43 -2.33 11.73 26.89
N GLN A 44 -1.57 10.64 26.99
CA GLN A 44 -0.34 10.48 26.23
C GLN A 44 -0.63 10.47 24.71
N PRO A 45 0.24 11.05 23.85
CA PRO A 45 0.02 11.04 22.41
C PRO A 45 -0.15 9.61 21.87
N GLN A 46 -1.25 9.36 21.16
CA GLN A 46 -1.52 8.07 20.55
C GLN A 46 -1.01 8.08 19.12
N LYS A 47 -0.16 7.10 18.74
CA LYS A 47 0.21 6.88 17.35
C LYS A 47 -1.00 6.35 16.57
N ILE A 48 -1.38 7.04 15.51
CA ILE A 48 -2.57 6.72 14.69
C ILE A 48 -2.22 6.17 13.31
N ALA A 49 -1.02 6.46 12.81
CA ALA A 49 -0.59 6.03 11.48
C ALA A 49 0.94 6.02 11.35
N GLU A 50 1.44 5.25 10.38
CA GLU A 50 2.86 5.18 10.02
C GLU A 50 3.05 5.02 8.50
N ILE A 51 4.08 5.71 8.00
CA ILE A 51 4.70 5.44 6.70
C ILE A 51 6.19 5.19 6.96
N SER A 52 6.72 4.09 6.46
CA SER A 52 8.16 3.82 6.46
C SER A 52 8.58 3.34 5.08
N ARG A 53 9.87 3.44 4.75
CA ARG A 53 10.39 2.98 3.45
C ARG A 53 10.13 1.48 3.23
N ASN A 54 10.25 0.68 4.29
CA ASN A 54 10.28 -0.77 4.22
C ASN A 54 8.93 -1.42 4.56
N LYS A 55 7.91 -0.63 4.92
CA LYS A 55 6.56 -1.13 5.22
C LYS A 55 5.52 -0.35 4.42
N PRO A 56 4.53 -1.05 3.83
CA PRO A 56 3.42 -0.35 3.20
C PRO A 56 2.71 0.55 4.23
N PRO A 57 2.12 1.69 3.80
CA PRO A 57 1.35 2.55 4.69
C PRO A 57 0.29 1.73 5.42
N THR A 58 0.15 1.94 6.73
CA THR A 58 -0.92 1.29 7.49
C THR A 58 -2.26 1.81 6.97
N LYS A 59 -2.97 0.99 6.18
CA LYS A 59 -4.31 1.32 5.69
C LYS A 59 -5.32 0.87 6.74
N THR A 60 -6.03 1.82 7.31
CA THR A 60 -7.15 1.55 8.20
C THR A 60 -8.43 2.12 7.57
N GLU A 61 -9.59 1.68 8.05
CA GLU A 61 -10.86 2.29 7.64
C GLU A 61 -10.96 3.77 8.07
N LYS A 62 -10.20 4.15 9.11
CA LYS A 62 -10.21 5.50 9.68
C LYS A 62 -9.23 6.46 9.02
N TYR A 63 -8.05 5.96 8.62
CA TYR A 63 -6.95 6.79 8.14
C TYR A 63 -6.49 6.34 6.76
N LEU A 64 -6.51 7.27 5.80
CA LEU A 64 -5.95 7.11 4.48
C LEU A 64 -4.65 7.89 4.35
N LEU A 65 -3.59 7.18 3.95
CA LEU A 65 -2.24 7.73 3.83
C LEU A 65 -1.83 7.82 2.36
N THR A 66 -1.25 8.95 1.96
CA THR A 66 -0.69 9.13 0.61
C THR A 66 0.74 9.67 0.70
N ASN A 67 1.66 8.99 0.04
CA ASN A 67 3.07 9.37 0.02
C ASN A 67 3.38 10.16 -1.26
N HIS A 68 3.64 11.46 -1.12
CA HIS A 68 4.18 12.32 -2.16
C HIS A 68 5.36 13.11 -1.62
N THR A 69 6.51 12.45 -1.42
CA THR A 69 7.73 13.10 -0.90
C THR A 69 7.99 14.43 -1.63
N PRO A 70 8.18 15.57 -0.91
CA PRO A 70 8.37 15.70 0.54
C PRO A 70 7.09 15.85 1.39
N ALA A 71 5.91 15.90 0.78
CA ALA A 71 4.63 16.11 1.43
C ALA A 71 3.83 14.80 1.58
N PHE A 72 3.67 14.35 2.81
CA PHE A 72 2.92 13.15 3.15
C PHE A 72 1.52 13.55 3.61
N LYS A 73 0.50 13.02 2.95
CA LYS A 73 -0.91 13.32 3.26
C LYS A 73 -1.47 12.26 4.21
N ILE A 74 -2.21 12.71 5.21
CA ILE A 74 -3.12 11.87 6.02
C ILE A 74 -4.53 12.42 5.88
N GLU A 75 -5.49 11.53 5.69
CA GLU A 75 -6.91 11.85 5.68
C GLU A 75 -7.65 11.02 6.74
N ILE A 76 -8.35 11.70 7.64
CA ILE A 76 -9.16 11.11 8.70
C ILE A 76 -10.58 11.03 8.17
N LEU A 77 -11.07 9.81 7.93
CA LEU A 77 -12.36 9.53 7.33
C LEU A 77 -13.47 9.47 8.39
N ASN A 78 -14.71 9.71 7.96
CA ASN A 78 -15.93 9.59 8.76
C ASN A 78 -15.76 10.23 10.15
N LEU A 79 -15.63 11.55 10.19
CA LEU A 79 -15.32 12.29 11.43
C LEU A 79 -16.41 12.11 12.51
N HIS A 80 -15.98 11.87 13.73
CA HIS A 80 -16.79 11.85 14.95
C HIS A 80 -16.36 12.99 15.88
N GLN A 81 -17.22 13.43 16.79
CA GLN A 81 -16.86 14.49 17.75
C GLN A 81 -15.60 14.15 18.56
N ASN A 82 -15.41 12.87 18.92
CA ASN A 82 -14.23 12.38 19.63
C ASN A 82 -12.95 12.43 18.78
N ASP A 83 -13.02 12.68 17.47
CA ASP A 83 -11.84 12.95 16.65
C ASP A 83 -11.29 14.36 16.85
N SER A 84 -12.00 15.23 17.57
CA SER A 84 -11.45 16.53 17.95
C SER A 84 -10.19 16.34 18.80
N GLY A 85 -9.18 17.17 18.57
CA GLY A 85 -7.91 17.09 19.28
C GLY A 85 -6.76 17.74 18.53
N SER A 86 -5.56 17.58 19.10
CA SER A 86 -4.32 18.07 18.52
C SER A 86 -3.62 16.95 17.74
N TYR A 87 -3.17 17.26 16.54
CA TYR A 87 -2.53 16.31 15.63
C TYR A 87 -1.15 16.81 15.22
N TYR A 88 -0.19 15.89 15.12
CA TYR A 88 1.15 16.20 14.66
C TYR A 88 1.81 14.99 14.00
N CYS A 89 2.91 15.21 13.30
CA CYS A 89 3.75 14.15 12.75
C CYS A 89 5.16 14.19 13.34
N GLY A 90 5.74 13.01 13.55
CA GLY A 90 7.10 12.83 14.03
C GLY A 90 7.93 12.03 13.03
N LEU A 91 9.11 12.56 12.69
CA LEU A 91 10.09 11.88 11.85
C LEU A 91 11.15 11.21 12.74
N ILE A 92 11.30 9.90 12.58
CA ILE A 92 12.34 9.10 13.20
C ILE A 92 13.34 8.72 12.12
N ALA A 93 14.61 9.13 12.29
CA ALA A 93 15.71 8.73 11.40
C ALA A 93 16.57 7.68 12.11
N PHE A 94 16.63 6.46 11.59
CA PHE A 94 17.24 5.32 12.31
C PHE A 94 18.78 5.42 12.46
N PHE A 95 19.43 6.26 11.65
CA PHE A 95 20.86 6.56 11.80
C PHE A 95 21.18 7.56 12.93
N GLN A 96 20.15 8.20 13.51
CA GLN A 96 20.25 9.06 14.68
C GLN A 96 19.15 8.66 15.67
N PRO A 97 19.27 7.49 16.32
CA PRO A 97 18.17 6.87 17.07
C PRO A 97 17.62 7.75 18.22
N ASP A 98 18.44 8.67 18.75
CA ASP A 98 18.06 9.56 19.85
C ASP A 98 17.31 10.83 19.40
N LYS A 99 17.01 10.97 18.10
CA LYS A 99 16.44 12.21 17.55
C LYS A 99 15.13 11.97 16.80
N VAL A 100 14.02 12.16 17.52
CA VAL A 100 12.69 12.35 16.92
C VAL A 100 12.53 13.82 16.56
N ILE A 101 12.21 14.12 15.30
CA ILE A 101 11.91 15.48 14.84
C ILE A 101 10.40 15.63 14.71
N GLU A 102 9.79 16.29 15.67
CA GLU A 102 8.35 16.58 15.67
C GLU A 102 8.00 17.81 14.83
N SER A 103 6.77 17.86 14.34
CA SER A 103 6.18 19.05 13.72
C SER A 103 5.53 19.97 14.74
N ASN A 104 5.03 21.11 14.26
CA ASN A 104 3.99 21.85 14.98
C ASN A 104 2.71 21.00 15.13
N ARG A 105 1.87 21.37 16.10
CA ARG A 105 0.52 20.79 16.26
C ARG A 105 -0.47 21.50 15.35
N SER A 106 -1.47 20.75 14.89
CA SER A 106 -2.66 21.27 14.23
C SER A 106 -3.92 20.84 14.98
N HIS A 107 -4.91 21.71 15.08
CA HIS A 107 -6.10 21.46 15.87
C HIS A 107 -7.29 21.07 14.99
N LEU A 108 -7.91 19.93 15.27
CA LEU A 108 -9.17 19.52 14.63
C LEU A 108 -10.33 19.75 15.60
N VAL A 109 -11.36 20.44 15.13
CA VAL A 109 -12.63 20.60 15.82
C VAL A 109 -13.72 19.96 14.97
N VAL A 110 -14.36 18.92 15.48
CA VAL A 110 -15.46 18.26 14.81
C VAL A 110 -16.78 18.75 15.38
N THR A 111 -17.57 19.45 14.56
CA THR A 111 -18.89 19.95 14.95
C THR A 111 -19.96 18.88 14.75
N ALA A 112 -21.15 19.08 15.33
CA ALA A 112 -22.30 18.24 15.02
C ALA A 112 -22.54 18.21 13.49
N ALA A 113 -23.03 17.07 13.00
CA ALA A 113 -23.51 17.00 11.64
C ALA A 113 -24.66 18.01 11.47
N PRO A 114 -24.72 18.77 10.36
CA PRO A 114 -25.88 19.60 10.10
C PRO A 114 -27.11 18.69 10.13
N GLU A 115 -28.11 19.05 10.95
CA GLU A 115 -29.40 18.38 10.88
C GLU A 115 -29.86 18.47 9.44
N LYS A 116 -30.10 17.32 8.81
CA LYS A 116 -30.86 17.26 7.58
C LYS A 116 -32.25 17.73 7.98
N THR A 117 -32.52 19.02 7.82
CA THR A 117 -33.83 19.58 8.09
C THR A 117 -34.78 18.84 7.16
N ASN A 118 -35.46 17.82 7.68
CA ASN A 118 -36.66 17.30 7.07
C ASN A 118 -37.66 18.43 7.23
N ALA A 119 -37.65 19.37 6.29
CA ALA A 119 -38.69 20.36 6.14
C ALA A 119 -39.99 19.63 5.76
N THR A 120 -40.67 19.10 6.77
CA THR A 120 -42.12 19.08 6.80
C THR A 120 -42.52 20.51 7.16
N ASP A 121 -43.28 21.13 6.25
CA ASP A 121 -43.77 22.52 6.23
C ASP A 121 -42.81 23.61 5.74
N GLU A 122 -42.67 23.72 4.41
CA GLU A 122 -42.70 25.00 3.67
C GLU A 122 -43.25 24.78 2.23
N PRO A 123 -43.79 25.83 1.57
CA PRO A 123 -44.68 25.73 0.41
C PRO A 123 -43.96 25.20 -0.83
N GLN A 124 -44.73 24.60 -1.74
CA GLN A 124 -44.29 24.00 -3.00
C GLN A 124 -43.10 24.74 -3.63
N THR A 125 -41.91 24.17 -3.49
CA THR A 125 -40.78 24.47 -4.35
C THR A 125 -40.92 23.56 -5.56
N GLU A 126 -41.09 24.17 -6.73
CA GLU A 126 -41.15 23.46 -8.00
C GLU A 126 -39.95 22.51 -8.15
N GLU A 127 -40.28 21.26 -8.46
CA GLU A 127 -39.38 20.27 -9.02
C GLU A 127 -38.91 20.81 -10.38
N GLY A 128 -37.81 21.57 -10.35
CA GLY A 128 -37.17 22.09 -11.54
C GLY A 128 -36.74 20.93 -12.43
N ASP A 129 -37.50 20.71 -13.49
CA ASP A 129 -37.19 19.77 -14.55
C ASP A 129 -35.74 20.01 -15.00
N PRO A 130 -34.86 18.97 -15.05
CA PRO A 130 -33.50 19.21 -15.48
C PRO A 130 -33.55 19.79 -16.90
N PRO A 131 -32.78 20.86 -17.18
CA PRO A 131 -32.86 21.59 -18.44
C PRO A 131 -32.94 20.63 -19.62
N ASP A 132 -33.88 20.82 -20.56
CA ASP A 132 -34.18 19.89 -21.65
C ASP A 132 -32.93 19.37 -22.39
N HIS A 133 -31.86 20.18 -22.44
CA HIS A 133 -30.58 19.79 -23.01
C HIS A 133 -29.87 18.65 -22.26
N ILE A 134 -29.98 18.55 -20.93
CA ILE A 134 -29.35 17.48 -20.13
C ILE A 134 -30.04 16.14 -20.38
N LYS A 135 -31.38 16.13 -20.45
CA LYS A 135 -32.14 14.94 -20.82
C LYS A 135 -31.83 14.50 -22.24
N ALA A 136 -31.78 15.44 -23.18
CA ALA A 136 -31.44 15.17 -24.58
C ALA A 136 -30.00 14.63 -24.73
N VAL A 137 -29.04 15.18 -24.00
CA VAL A 137 -27.64 14.67 -23.97
C VAL A 137 -27.59 13.27 -23.39
N LEU A 138 -28.30 12.99 -22.30
CA LEU A 138 -28.33 11.67 -21.68
C LEU A 138 -28.91 10.61 -22.64
N VAL A 139 -30.05 10.91 -23.27
CA VAL A 139 -30.66 10.04 -24.29
C VAL A 139 -29.73 9.87 -25.49
N GLY A 140 -29.07 10.94 -25.93
CA GLY A 140 -28.06 10.90 -26.99
C GLY A 140 -26.90 9.95 -26.68
N ILE A 141 -26.36 10.00 -25.46
CA ILE A 141 -25.30 9.11 -24.98
C ILE A 141 -25.79 7.66 -24.95
N LEU A 142 -26.99 7.40 -24.43
CA LEU A 142 -27.60 6.07 -24.39
C LEU A 142 -27.77 5.46 -25.80
N LEU A 143 -28.23 6.26 -26.77
CA LEU A 143 -28.36 5.82 -28.16
C LEU A 143 -27.00 5.54 -28.82
N LEU A 144 -26.00 6.38 -28.55
CA LEU A 144 -24.64 6.20 -29.07
C LEU A 144 -24.00 4.91 -28.54
N VAL A 145 -24.13 4.66 -27.24
CA VAL A 145 -23.65 3.41 -26.61
C VAL A 145 -24.38 2.20 -27.20
N GLY A 146 -25.70 2.27 -27.35
CA GLY A 146 -26.48 1.22 -27.99
C GLY A 146 -26.03 0.91 -29.42
N ALA A 147 -25.80 1.93 -30.24
CA ALA A 147 -25.31 1.77 -31.61
C ALA A 147 -23.93 1.10 -31.66
N VAL A 148 -23.00 1.51 -30.78
CA VAL A 148 -21.67 0.90 -30.69
C VAL A 148 -21.75 -0.58 -30.31
N VAL A 149 -22.60 -0.94 -29.34
CA VAL A 149 -22.81 -2.35 -28.94
C VAL A 149 -23.38 -3.17 -30.10
N LEU A 150 -24.34 -2.63 -30.86
CA LEU A 150 -24.90 -3.32 -32.02
C LEU A 150 -23.86 -3.51 -33.14
N LEU A 151 -22.98 -2.54 -33.37
CA LEU A 151 -21.88 -2.66 -34.33
C LEU A 151 -20.87 -3.73 -33.89
N ILE A 152 -20.53 -3.79 -32.61
CA ILE A 152 -19.64 -4.84 -32.07
C ILE A 152 -20.30 -6.21 -32.23
N PHE A 153 -21.58 -6.36 -31.88
CA PHE A 153 -22.31 -7.61 -32.04
C PHE A 153 -22.45 -8.02 -33.52
N GLY A 154 -22.71 -7.07 -34.41
CA GLY A 154 -22.71 -7.26 -35.86
C GLY A 154 -21.35 -7.72 -36.38
N TYR A 155 -20.27 -7.07 -35.94
CA TYR A 155 -18.91 -7.44 -36.29
C TYR A 155 -18.55 -8.85 -35.79
N LEU A 156 -18.91 -9.19 -34.55
CA LEU A 156 -18.71 -10.53 -33.99
C LEU A 156 -19.51 -11.54 -34.81
N THR A 157 -20.79 -11.33 -35.08
CA THR A 157 -21.59 -12.27 -35.86
C THR A 157 -21.07 -12.47 -37.29
N VAL A 158 -20.55 -11.42 -37.94
CA VAL A 158 -19.88 -11.53 -39.26
C VAL A 158 -18.55 -12.30 -39.15
N THR A 159 -17.72 -12.00 -38.16
CA THR A 159 -16.43 -12.68 -37.98
C THR A 159 -16.60 -14.13 -37.54
N TYR A 160 -17.61 -14.47 -36.75
CA TYR A 160 -17.97 -15.86 -36.42
C TYR A 160 -18.51 -16.60 -37.65
N ARG A 161 -19.39 -15.97 -38.46
CA ARG A 161 -19.87 -16.58 -39.71
C ARG A 161 -18.77 -16.75 -40.76
N ARG A 162 -17.78 -15.86 -40.79
CA ARG A 162 -16.62 -15.90 -41.71
C ARG A 162 -15.47 -16.76 -41.16
N GLY A 163 -15.37 -16.88 -39.83
CA GLY A 163 -14.28 -17.51 -39.08
C GLY A 163 -14.53 -18.97 -38.71
N GLY A 164 -15.73 -19.50 -38.96
CA GLY A 164 -16.03 -20.95 -38.89
C GLY A 164 -15.19 -21.84 -39.81
N LYS A 165 -14.20 -21.28 -40.53
CA LYS A 165 -13.22 -22.01 -41.35
C LYS A 165 -11.75 -21.70 -41.03
N ASN A 166 -11.44 -20.70 -40.20
CA ASN A 166 -10.06 -20.18 -40.09
C ASN A 166 -9.39 -20.35 -38.71
N THR A 167 -10.15 -20.54 -37.62
CA THR A 167 -9.57 -20.68 -36.28
C THR A 167 -8.85 -22.02 -36.08
N LEU A 168 -9.33 -23.10 -36.73
CA LEU A 168 -8.71 -24.43 -36.63
C LEU A 168 -7.31 -24.49 -37.29
N ARG A 169 -7.09 -23.73 -38.38
CA ARG A 169 -5.83 -23.71 -39.13
C ARG A 169 -4.71 -22.95 -38.40
N THR A 170 -5.07 -21.92 -37.64
CA THR A 170 -4.12 -21.11 -36.87
C THR A 170 -3.63 -21.86 -35.63
N LEU A 171 -4.52 -22.62 -34.98
CA LEU A 171 -4.15 -23.47 -33.85
C LEU A 171 -3.21 -24.62 -34.26
N PHE A 172 -3.43 -25.22 -35.44
CA PHE A 172 -2.59 -26.32 -35.95
C PHE A 172 -1.18 -25.86 -36.37
N LEU A 173 -1.04 -24.63 -36.87
CA LEU A 173 0.26 -24.05 -37.22
C LEU A 173 1.06 -23.60 -35.98
N ALA A 174 0.38 -23.17 -34.92
CA ALA A 174 1.02 -22.80 -33.65
C ALA A 174 1.55 -24.03 -32.88
N LEU A 175 0.95 -25.20 -33.06
CA LEU A 175 1.34 -26.45 -32.39
C LEU A 175 2.59 -27.10 -32.99
N GLN A 176 2.99 -26.73 -34.22
CA GLN A 176 4.15 -27.29 -34.91
C GLN A 176 5.44 -26.49 -34.77
N LYS A 177 5.40 -25.31 -34.13
CA LYS A 177 6.62 -24.55 -33.83
C LYS A 177 7.14 -24.93 -32.44
N GLU A 178 7.63 -26.15 -32.31
CA GLU A 178 8.47 -26.54 -31.18
C GLU A 178 9.85 -25.90 -31.37
N GLU A 179 10.15 -24.86 -30.60
CA GLU A 179 11.45 -24.22 -30.56
C GLU A 179 12.24 -24.78 -29.37
N LYS A 180 13.28 -25.57 -29.69
CA LYS A 180 14.22 -26.18 -28.75
C LYS A 180 14.90 -25.09 -27.89
N PRO A 181 14.92 -25.19 -26.55
CA PRO A 181 15.59 -24.19 -25.74
C PRO A 181 17.12 -24.32 -25.86
N PRO A 182 17.87 -23.20 -25.80
CA PRO A 182 19.32 -23.22 -25.84
C PRO A 182 19.87 -23.82 -24.54
N VAL A 183 20.91 -24.66 -24.68
CA VAL A 183 21.70 -25.19 -23.57
C VAL A 183 22.37 -24.01 -22.87
N VAL A 184 21.85 -23.63 -21.70
CA VAL A 184 22.52 -22.74 -20.75
C VAL A 184 23.36 -23.61 -19.83
N SER A 185 24.68 -23.51 -19.93
CA SER A 185 25.60 -24.07 -18.95
C SER A 185 25.52 -23.23 -17.67
N VAL A 186 24.77 -23.72 -16.69
CA VAL A 186 24.77 -23.21 -15.33
C VAL A 186 26.01 -23.77 -14.62
N PRO A 187 26.83 -22.96 -13.93
CA PRO A 187 27.86 -23.50 -13.04
C PRO A 187 27.16 -24.14 -11.84
N THR A 188 27.18 -25.47 -11.77
CA THR A 188 26.68 -26.21 -10.61
C THR A 188 27.65 -26.02 -9.47
N VAL A 189 27.24 -25.28 -8.44
CA VAL A 189 27.95 -25.27 -7.16
C VAL A 189 27.59 -26.57 -6.45
N ASP A 190 28.60 -27.37 -6.13
CA ASP A 190 28.45 -28.63 -5.42
C ASP A 190 28.24 -28.34 -3.92
N TYR A 191 26.99 -28.45 -3.47
CA TYR A 191 26.65 -28.29 -2.06
C TYR A 191 26.85 -29.63 -1.35
N GLY A 192 27.87 -29.71 -0.49
CA GLY A 192 28.05 -30.86 0.39
C GLY A 192 26.89 -31.00 1.38
N VAL A 193 26.27 -32.19 1.41
CA VAL A 193 25.21 -32.54 2.36
C VAL A 193 25.86 -33.02 3.66
N LEU A 194 25.53 -32.39 4.78
CA LEU A 194 25.90 -32.86 6.12
C LEU A 194 24.90 -33.92 6.59
N GLU A 195 25.35 -35.17 6.68
CA GLU A 195 24.59 -36.27 7.25
C GLU A 195 24.79 -36.30 8.77
N PHE A 196 23.73 -36.01 9.53
CA PHE A 196 23.74 -36.13 10.98
C PHE A 196 23.19 -37.50 11.38
N GLN A 197 24.04 -38.37 11.94
CA GLN A 197 23.59 -39.61 12.56
C GLN A 197 22.87 -39.28 13.86
N TRP A 198 21.55 -39.44 13.85
CA TRP A 198 20.72 -39.27 15.04
C TRP A 198 20.70 -40.58 15.82
N ASP A 199 21.61 -40.74 16.77
CA ASP A 199 21.57 -41.85 17.70
C ASP A 199 20.27 -41.80 18.53
N GLN A 200 19.48 -42.86 18.45
CA GLN A 200 18.27 -43.02 19.23
C GLN A 200 18.60 -43.49 20.66
N ARG A 201 17.92 -42.83 21.62
CA ARG A 201 17.72 -43.18 23.06
C ARG A 201 18.78 -42.59 24.00
N THR A 202 18.40 -41.89 25.07
CA THR A 202 17.40 -42.31 26.07
C THR A 202 16.77 -41.10 26.75
N GLN A 203 15.45 -41.14 26.96
CA GLN A 203 14.71 -40.13 27.73
C GLN A 203 15.04 -40.25 29.22
N THR A 204 15.51 -39.16 29.83
CA THR A 204 15.48 -38.97 31.30
C THR A 204 15.11 -37.50 31.60
N PRO A 205 14.31 -37.20 32.64
CA PRO A 205 13.56 -35.95 32.74
C PRO A 205 14.39 -34.69 32.98
N LEU A 206 13.85 -33.59 32.46
CA LEU A 206 14.28 -32.19 32.55
C LEU A 206 14.93 -31.83 33.90
N GLU A 207 16.25 -31.59 33.88
CA GLU A 207 16.92 -30.80 34.91
C GLU A 207 17.17 -29.39 34.35
N ILE A 208 16.66 -28.42 35.09
CA ILE A 208 16.70 -26.99 34.75
C ILE A 208 18.15 -26.53 34.81
N GLN A 209 18.74 -26.14 33.67
CA GLN A 209 20.00 -25.41 33.64
C GLN A 209 19.92 -24.14 32.77
N PRO A 210 20.70 -23.10 33.09
CA PRO A 210 20.54 -21.75 32.54
C PRO A 210 20.89 -21.73 31.06
N ALA A 211 20.17 -20.91 30.31
CA ALA A 211 20.39 -20.67 28.89
C ALA A 211 21.75 -19.97 28.65
N ASP A 212 22.83 -20.75 28.52
CA ASP A 212 24.12 -20.21 28.05
C ASP A 212 25.04 -21.24 27.35
N GLN A 213 24.48 -22.28 26.73
CA GLN A 213 25.24 -23.15 25.82
C GLN A 213 25.05 -22.68 24.38
N THR A 214 25.85 -21.69 23.97
CA THR A 214 26.07 -21.42 22.54
C THR A 214 27.28 -22.24 22.11
N GLU A 215 27.06 -23.38 21.45
CA GLU A 215 28.15 -24.21 20.93
C GLU A 215 28.56 -23.69 19.55
N TYR A 216 29.82 -23.26 19.43
CA TYR A 216 30.36 -22.71 18.19
C TYR A 216 31.11 -23.80 17.41
N ALA A 217 30.67 -24.08 16.18
CA ALA A 217 31.45 -24.88 15.24
C ALA A 217 32.46 -23.97 14.52
N THR A 218 33.73 -24.40 14.45
CA THR A 218 34.77 -23.70 13.69
C THR A 218 34.90 -24.32 12.31
N ILE A 219 34.65 -23.53 11.26
CA ILE A 219 34.87 -23.95 9.88
C ILE A 219 36.33 -23.63 9.52
N ILE A 220 37.13 -24.66 9.24
CA ILE A 220 38.51 -24.50 8.77
C ILE A 220 38.54 -24.70 7.25
N PHE A 221 38.97 -23.68 6.52
CA PHE A 221 39.20 -23.78 5.09
C PHE A 221 40.62 -24.32 4.81
N PRO A 222 40.80 -25.26 3.89
CA PRO A 222 42.12 -25.70 3.46
C PRO A 222 42.86 -24.56 2.75
N GLU A 223 44.19 -24.51 2.87
CA GLU A 223 45.02 -23.55 2.14
C GLU A 223 44.91 -23.74 0.63
N GLU A 224 44.74 -22.64 -0.09
CA GLU A 224 44.77 -22.64 -1.56
C GLU A 224 46.16 -23.09 -2.03
N LYS A 225 46.19 -24.13 -2.88
CA LYS A 225 47.42 -24.58 -3.51
C LYS A 225 48.00 -23.45 -4.37
N PRO A 226 49.32 -23.20 -4.30
CA PRO A 226 49.95 -22.23 -5.16
C PRO A 226 49.80 -22.67 -6.62
N VAL A 227 49.32 -21.74 -7.46
CA VAL A 227 49.29 -21.90 -8.91
C VAL A 227 50.72 -21.89 -9.41
N THR A 228 51.25 -23.06 -9.76
CA THR A 228 52.50 -23.15 -10.53
C THR A 228 52.26 -22.54 -11.90
N PRO A 229 53.07 -21.57 -12.36
CA PRO A 229 53.01 -21.10 -13.73
C PRO A 229 53.56 -22.22 -14.64
N GLU A 230 52.75 -22.65 -15.60
CA GLU A 230 53.21 -23.53 -16.68
C GLU A 230 54.35 -22.84 -17.45
N ARG A 231 55.39 -23.60 -17.77
CA ARG A 231 56.49 -23.22 -18.66
C ARG A 231 56.31 -23.92 -20.00
#